data_AF-A0A9P5SPP3-F1
#
_entry.id   AF-A0A9P5SPP3-F1
#
_cell.length_a   1.000
_cell.length_b   1.000
_cell.length_c   1.000
_cell.angle_alpha   90.00
_cell.angle_beta   90.00
_cell.angle_gamma   90.00
#
_symmetry.space_group_name_H-M   'P 1'
#
loop_
_entity.id
_entity.type
_entity.pdbx_description
1 polymer ?
#
loop_
_entity_poly.entity_id
_entity_poly.type
_entity_poly.pdbx_seq_one_letter_code
_entity_poly.pdbx_strand_id
1 'polypeptide(L)'
;HLMQATKLLQLKKASHNDIEIIYDVCWMLTPTQVQKLVQNYMIADYEVPVSPDLIKAIAQRVAANEKNDTLMLDAISLEDAGSFETPEIRDVDLEGERYLPAWLVNLSRLKSLMHLVVV
;
A
#
# COMPACT_ATOMS: atom_id res chain seq x y z
N HIS A 1 2.82 -4.49 -0.72
CA HIS A 1 4.11 -5.22 -0.69
C HIS A 1 4.22 -6.19 0.49
N LEU A 2 4.25 -5.73 1.74
CA LEU A 2 4.54 -6.61 2.90
C LEU A 2 3.62 -7.83 3.01
N MET A 3 2.30 -7.64 2.92
CA MET A 3 1.33 -8.73 2.95
C MET A 3 1.60 -9.79 1.86
N GLN A 4 1.95 -9.38 0.65
CA GLN A 4 2.22 -10.33 -0.43
C GLN A 4 3.56 -11.03 -0.24
N ALA A 5 4.58 -10.36 0.31
CA ALA A 5 5.84 -11.01 0.69
C ALA A 5 5.59 -12.11 1.74
N THR A 6 4.76 -11.85 2.75
CA THR A 6 4.36 -12.86 3.73
C THR A 6 3.61 -14.03 3.08
N LYS A 7 2.69 -13.76 2.15
CA LYS A 7 2.00 -14.82 1.39
C LYS A 7 2.98 -15.66 0.57
N LEU A 8 3.90 -15.04 -0.16
CA LEU A 8 4.92 -15.73 -0.95
C LEU A 8 5.71 -16.71 -0.08
N LEU A 9 6.11 -16.31 1.13
CA LEU A 9 6.86 -17.18 2.05
C LEU A 9 6.05 -18.43 2.44
N GLN A 10 4.73 -18.31 2.61
CA GLN A 10 3.84 -19.40 3.01
C GLN A 10 3.35 -20.29 1.85
N LEU A 11 3.35 -19.79 0.62
CA LEU A 11 2.89 -20.56 -0.55
C LEU A 11 3.85 -21.71 -0.87
N LYS A 12 3.30 -22.82 -1.38
CA LYS A 12 4.10 -23.96 -1.87
C LYS A 12 5.00 -23.54 -3.04
N LYS A 13 6.20 -24.12 -3.16
CA LYS A 13 7.21 -23.78 -4.19
C LYS A 13 7.80 -25.04 -4.84
N ALA A 14 6.96 -26.00 -5.19
CA ALA A 14 7.41 -27.34 -5.62
C ALA A 14 7.28 -27.58 -7.13
N SER A 15 6.45 -26.80 -7.83
CA SER A 15 6.16 -26.99 -9.25
C SER A 15 6.09 -25.66 -9.99
N HIS A 16 6.17 -25.71 -11.32
CA HIS A 16 5.99 -24.52 -12.16
C HIS A 16 4.59 -23.89 -11.97
N ASN A 17 3.56 -24.72 -11.78
CA ASN A 17 2.22 -24.25 -11.47
C ASN A 17 2.17 -23.45 -10.16
N ASP A 18 2.91 -23.87 -9.14
CA ASP A 18 3.01 -23.12 -7.88
C ASP A 18 3.67 -21.74 -8.10
N ILE A 19 4.66 -21.66 -8.99
CA ILE A 19 5.30 -20.39 -9.36
C ILE A 19 4.29 -19.46 -10.06
N GLU A 20 3.47 -19.97 -10.98
CA GLU A 20 2.39 -19.16 -11.59
C GLU A 20 1.43 -18.61 -10.53
N ILE A 21 1.00 -19.45 -9.59
CA ILE A 21 0.13 -19.02 -8.48
C ILE A 21 0.81 -17.93 -7.63
N ILE A 22 2.11 -18.04 -7.38
CA ILE A 22 2.86 -16.99 -6.67
C ILE A 22 2.79 -15.67 -7.41
N TYR A 23 2.96 -15.65 -8.74
CA TYR A 23 2.88 -14.42 -9.53
C TYR A 23 1.45 -13.85 -9.59
N ASP A 24 0.43 -14.70 -9.64
CA ASP A 24 -0.97 -14.28 -9.62
C ASP A 24 -1.35 -13.64 -8.27
N VAL A 25 -0.95 -14.28 -7.16
CA VAL A 25 -1.25 -13.80 -5.81
C VAL A 25 -0.41 -12.58 -5.44
N CYS A 26 0.86 -12.56 -5.88
CA CYS A 26 1.85 -11.55 -5.51
C CYS A 26 2.06 -10.50 -6.62
N TRP A 27 0.98 -10.06 -7.26
CA TRP A 27 1.00 -9.13 -8.39
C TRP A 27 1.60 -7.74 -8.09
N MET A 28 1.74 -7.34 -6.83
CA MET A 28 2.40 -6.08 -6.44
C MET A 28 3.91 -6.23 -6.31
N LEU A 29 4.45 -7.46 -6.30
CA LEU A 29 5.89 -7.69 -6.22
C LEU A 29 6.49 -7.73 -7.62
N THR A 30 7.61 -7.03 -7.81
CA THR A 30 8.35 -7.10 -9.07
C THR A 30 9.00 -8.48 -9.23
N PRO A 31 9.28 -8.95 -10.46
CA PRO A 31 9.97 -10.22 -10.66
C PRO A 31 11.29 -10.33 -9.90
N THR A 32 12.07 -9.24 -9.80
CA THR A 32 13.31 -9.23 -8.99
C THR A 32 13.03 -9.36 -7.49
N GLN A 33 11.97 -8.74 -6.97
CA GLN A 33 11.56 -8.93 -5.57
C GLN A 33 11.18 -10.38 -5.28
N VAL A 34 10.38 -11.01 -6.16
CA VAL A 34 10.02 -12.43 -6.05
C VAL A 34 11.28 -13.31 -6.07
N GLN A 35 12.19 -13.09 -7.02
CA GLN A 35 13.45 -13.83 -7.11
C GLN A 35 14.26 -13.73 -5.83
N LYS A 36 14.45 -12.52 -5.28
CA LYS A 36 15.23 -12.32 -4.06
C LYS A 36 14.57 -12.94 -2.83
N LEU A 37 13.25 -12.88 -2.71
CA LEU A 37 12.54 -13.54 -1.61
C LEU A 37 12.67 -15.06 -1.68
N VAL A 38 12.59 -15.65 -2.88
CA VAL A 38 12.76 -17.10 -3.07
C VAL A 38 14.21 -17.54 -2.85
N GLN A 39 15.19 -16.77 -3.32
CA GLN A 39 16.62 -17.06 -3.12
C GLN A 39 17.06 -17.01 -1.65
N ASN A 40 16.48 -16.09 -0.86
CA ASN A 40 16.79 -15.94 0.56
C ASN A 40 15.82 -16.73 1.46
N TYR A 41 14.96 -17.57 0.88
CA TYR A 41 14.04 -18.40 1.64
C TYR A 41 14.81 -19.45 2.46
N MET A 42 14.69 -19.38 3.77
CA MET A 42 15.25 -20.38 4.68
C MET A 42 14.26 -21.52 4.85
N ILE A 43 14.66 -22.69 4.39
CA ILE A 43 13.86 -23.91 4.37
C ILE A 43 13.75 -24.45 5.80
N ALA A 44 12.54 -24.83 6.22
CA ALA A 44 12.33 -25.55 7.47
C ALA A 44 12.56 -27.06 7.29
N ASP A 45 12.86 -27.78 8.37
CA ASP A 45 13.23 -29.21 8.32
C ASP A 45 12.18 -30.15 7.69
N TYR A 46 10.93 -29.70 7.60
CA TYR A 46 9.80 -30.44 7.02
C TYR A 46 9.46 -30.05 5.57
N GLU A 47 10.26 -29.18 4.96
CA GLU A 47 10.03 -28.70 3.59
C GLU A 47 11.06 -29.24 2.60
N VAL A 48 10.63 -29.37 1.35
CA VAL A 48 11.52 -29.74 0.24
C VAL A 48 12.22 -28.47 -0.29
N PRO A 49 13.54 -28.50 -0.51
CA PRO A 49 14.24 -27.38 -1.12
C PRO A 49 13.66 -26.97 -2.47
N VAL A 50 13.66 -25.67 -2.74
CA VAL A 50 13.22 -25.14 -4.04
C VAL A 50 14.14 -25.66 -5.15
N SER A 51 13.55 -26.30 -6.15
CA SER A 51 14.31 -26.88 -7.25
C SER A 51 15.11 -25.81 -8.02
N PRO A 52 16.37 -26.08 -8.40
CA PRO A 52 17.18 -25.18 -9.23
C PRO A 52 16.50 -24.78 -10.55
N ASP A 53 15.71 -25.68 -11.13
CA ASP A 53 14.97 -25.40 -12.37
C ASP A 53 13.90 -24.32 -12.18
N LEU A 54 13.23 -24.31 -11.02
CA LEU A 54 12.26 -23.27 -10.66
C LEU A 54 12.95 -21.93 -10.44
N ILE A 55 14.11 -21.93 -9.78
CA ILE A 55 14.92 -20.71 -9.59
C ILE A 55 15.35 -20.15 -10.94
N LYS A 56 15.74 -21.01 -11.89
CA LYS A 56 16.09 -20.61 -13.25
C LYS A 56 14.89 -20.05 -14.01
N ALA A 57 13.71 -20.65 -13.88
CA ALA A 57 12.48 -20.14 -14.49
C ALA A 57 12.12 -18.74 -13.96
N ILE A 58 12.25 -18.51 -12.64
CA ILE A 58 12.07 -17.19 -12.03
C ILE A 58 13.11 -16.19 -12.57
N ALA A 59 14.37 -16.59 -12.69
CA ALA A 59 15.43 -15.74 -13.23
C ALA A 59 15.19 -15.34 -14.71
N GLN A 60 14.61 -16.23 -15.51
CA GLN A 60 14.22 -15.91 -16.90
C GLN A 60 13.14 -14.84 -16.95
N ARG A 61 12.19 -14.85 -16.00
CA ARG A 61 11.15 -13.80 -15.91
C ARG A 61 11.71 -12.43 -15.54
N VAL A 62 12.71 -12.40 -14.67
CA VAL A 62 13.47 -11.17 -14.33
C VAL A 62 14.13 -10.60 -15.59
N ALA A 63 14.86 -11.43 -16.33
CA ALA A 63 15.54 -11.01 -17.57
C ALA A 63 14.57 -10.51 -18.65
N ALA A 64 13.32 -10.97 -18.66
CA ALA A 64 12.30 -10.50 -19.59
C ALA A 64 11.72 -9.12 -19.22
N ASN A 65 11.90 -8.63 -17.99
CA ASN A 65 11.19 -7.46 -17.45
C ASN A 65 12.10 -6.27 -17.10
N GLU A 66 13.29 -6.15 -17.71
CA GLU A 66 14.36 -5.21 -17.33
C GLU A 66 13.95 -3.73 -17.20
N LYS A 67 12.88 -3.26 -17.86
CA LYS A 67 12.55 -1.84 -17.93
C LYS A 67 11.91 -1.25 -16.66
N ASN A 68 11.35 -2.06 -15.76
CA ASN A 68 10.64 -1.60 -14.55
C ASN A 68 11.00 -2.41 -13.29
N ASP A 69 12.11 -3.15 -13.30
CA ASP A 69 12.41 -4.12 -12.25
C ASP A 69 13.28 -3.53 -11.13
N THR A 70 12.65 -2.72 -10.26
CA THR A 70 13.31 -2.18 -9.06
C THR A 70 13.14 -3.15 -7.90
N LEU A 71 14.25 -3.49 -7.22
CA LEU A 71 14.23 -4.34 -6.02
C LEU A 71 13.66 -3.60 -4.81
N MET A 72 14.23 -2.42 -4.53
CA MET A 72 13.87 -1.63 -3.36
C MET A 72 12.60 -0.84 -3.63
N LEU A 73 11.73 -0.73 -2.62
CA LEU A 73 10.66 0.25 -2.65
C LEU A 73 11.28 1.64 -2.54
N ASP A 74 10.61 2.63 -3.13
CA ASP A 74 11.05 4.01 -3.00
C ASP A 74 10.98 4.41 -1.51
N ALA A 75 12.13 4.79 -0.96
CA ALA A 75 12.29 5.18 0.42
C ALA A 75 12.30 6.71 0.47
N ILE A 76 11.14 7.31 0.18
CA ILE A 76 10.99 8.76 0.27
C ILE A 76 11.00 9.12 1.76
N SER A 77 11.98 9.92 2.19
CA SER A 77 12.02 10.42 3.57
C SER A 77 10.78 11.29 3.81
N LEU A 78 10.26 11.30 5.05
CA LEU A 78 9.08 12.12 5.39
C LEU A 78 9.33 13.62 5.14
N GLU A 79 10.58 14.05 5.18
CA GLU A 79 11.02 15.41 4.86
C GLU A 79 11.02 15.70 3.34
N ASP A 80 11.14 14.66 2.51
CA ASP A 80 11.18 14.73 1.04
C ASP A 80 9.86 14.32 0.37
N ALA A 81 8.85 13.90 1.16
CA ALA A 81 7.56 13.37 0.69
C ALA A 81 6.68 14.38 -0.08
N GLY A 82 7.17 15.61 -0.25
CA GLY A 82 6.43 16.69 -0.89
C GLY A 82 5.24 17.15 -0.06
N SER A 83 4.45 18.06 -0.64
CA SER A 83 3.18 18.48 -0.04
C SER A 83 2.12 17.44 -0.31
N PHE A 84 1.45 16.94 0.73
CA PHE A 84 0.28 16.10 0.54
C PHE A 84 -0.85 16.92 -0.10
N GLU A 85 -1.55 16.34 -1.06
CA GLU A 85 -2.76 16.95 -1.58
C GLU A 85 -3.78 17.09 -0.45
N THR A 86 -4.30 18.30 -0.28
CA THR A 86 -5.39 18.54 0.66
C THR A 86 -6.69 18.17 -0.05
N PRO A 87 -7.47 17.22 0.48
CA PRO A 87 -8.73 16.83 -0.16
C PRO A 87 -9.69 18.02 -0.18
N GLU A 88 -10.47 18.13 -1.26
CA GLU A 88 -11.53 19.12 -1.32
C GLU A 88 -12.53 18.86 -0.18
N ILE A 89 -12.89 19.93 0.52
CA ILE A 89 -13.91 19.86 1.55
C ILE A 89 -15.22 19.52 0.85
N ARG A 90 -15.88 18.45 1.27
CA ARG A 90 -17.22 18.13 0.78
C ARG A 90 -18.15 19.29 1.10
N ASP A 91 -18.80 19.85 0.08
CA ASP A 91 -19.90 20.78 0.28
C ASP A 91 -21.02 20.06 1.03
N VAL A 92 -21.14 20.37 2.31
CA VAL A 92 -22.31 20.02 3.11
C VAL A 92 -23.26 21.19 2.95
N ASP A 93 -24.43 20.93 2.38
CA ASP A 93 -25.50 21.90 2.35
C ASP A 93 -25.97 22.14 3.80
N LEU A 94 -25.49 23.23 4.39
CA LEU A 94 -25.83 23.69 5.73
C LEU A 94 -26.98 24.70 5.67
N GLU A 95 -27.80 24.72 4.62
CA GLU A 95 -28.96 25.59 4.50
C GLU A 95 -29.81 25.58 5.79
N GLY A 96 -29.66 26.64 6.60
CA GLY A 96 -30.39 26.84 7.86
C GLY A 96 -29.75 26.27 9.12
N GLU A 97 -28.71 25.42 9.04
CA GLU A 97 -28.07 24.84 10.24
C GLU A 97 -27.02 25.80 10.85
N ARG A 98 -27.51 26.70 11.70
CA ARG A 98 -26.66 27.62 12.48
C ARG A 98 -26.24 26.96 13.78
N TYR A 99 -25.01 26.46 13.82
CA TYR A 99 -24.43 25.89 15.04
C TYR A 99 -23.45 26.85 15.71
N LEU A 100 -23.70 27.19 16.97
CA LEU A 100 -22.73 27.80 17.86
C LEU A 100 -22.66 26.98 19.16
N PRO A 101 -21.52 26.34 19.46
CA PRO A 101 -21.37 25.60 20.71
C PRO A 101 -21.63 26.48 21.94
N ALA A 102 -22.43 25.99 22.89
CA ALA A 102 -22.86 26.77 24.07
C ALA A 102 -21.69 27.21 24.98
N TRP A 103 -20.58 26.47 24.96
CA TRP A 103 -19.37 26.76 25.75
C TRP A 103 -18.51 27.90 25.17
N LEU A 104 -18.81 28.38 23.95
CA LEU A 104 -18.18 29.59 23.40
C LEU A 104 -18.88 30.86 23.94
N VAL A 105 -18.66 31.12 25.24
CA VAL A 105 -19.37 32.16 25.99
C VAL A 105 -18.99 33.58 25.53
N ASN A 106 -17.72 33.79 25.17
CA ASN A 106 -17.13 35.13 24.95
C ASN A 106 -17.38 35.74 23.55
N LEU A 107 -18.22 35.11 22.71
CA LEU A 107 -18.51 35.59 21.36
C LEU A 107 -19.83 36.37 21.29
N SER A 108 -19.96 37.44 22.09
CA SER A 108 -21.20 38.23 22.23
C SER A 108 -21.68 38.85 20.90
N ARG A 109 -20.77 39.44 20.12
CA ARG A 109 -21.09 40.01 18.81
C ARG A 109 -21.54 38.95 17.80
N LEU A 110 -20.92 37.77 17.81
CA LEU A 110 -21.29 36.66 16.93
C LEU A 110 -22.68 36.12 17.27
N LYS A 111 -23.00 35.99 18.56
CA LYS A 111 -24.35 35.62 19.04
C LYS A 111 -25.40 36.61 18.53
N SER A 112 -25.14 37.92 18.64
CA SER A 112 -26.04 38.95 18.11
C SER A 112 -26.23 38.84 16.60
N LEU A 113 -25.15 38.61 15.83
CA LEU A 113 -25.23 38.45 14.38
C LEU A 113 -26.03 37.21 13.97
N MET A 114 -25.86 36.08 14.65
CA MET A 114 -26.64 34.87 14.38
C MET A 114 -28.15 35.06 14.59
N HIS A 115 -28.54 35.91 15.54
CA HIS A 115 -29.94 36.30 15.77
C HIS A 115 -30.45 37.34 14.76
N LEU A 116 -29.58 38.20 14.24
CA LEU A 116 -29.96 39.30 13.34
C LEU A 116 -30.14 38.88 11.87
N VAL A 117 -29.43 37.84 11.40
CA VAL A 117 -29.53 37.33 10.01
C VAL A 117 -30.83 36.50 9.80
N VAL A 118 -31.88 36.74 10.59
CA VAL A 118 -33.19 36.07 10.53
C VAL A 118 -34.20 36.86 9.66
N VAL A 119 -33.77 37.40 8.51
CA VAL A 119 -34.68 38.05 7.53
C VAL A 119 -34.57 37.36 6.20
#